data_AF-A0A9D6R418-F1
#
_entry.id   AF-A0A9D6R418-F1
#
_cell.length_a   1.000
_cell.length_b   1.000
_cell.length_c   1.000
_cell.angle_alpha   90.00
_cell.angle_beta   90.00
_cell.angle_gamma   90.00
#
_symmetry.space_group_name_H-M   'P 1'
#
loop_
_entity.id
_entity.type
_entity.pdbx_description
1 polymer ?
#
loop_
_entity_poly.entity_id
_entity_poly.type
_entity_poly.pdbx_seq_one_letter_code
_entity_poly.pdbx_strand_id
1 'polypeptide(L)'
;ETDGYSVLDHIEALERHVGPGLFPAILANTNQSGPLPGHLQWVRVDPPVNGSRRMLAADVSHAKYPWRHDSAKLAGVLMQLLSEYTSTGVARLRKGRGPLNHEWHE
;
A
#
# COMPACT_ATOMS: atom_id res chain seq x y z
N GLU A 1 -5.24 7.29 21.21
CA GLU A 1 -4.12 6.35 20.96
C GLU A 1 -3.19 6.90 19.89
N THR A 2 -3.74 7.28 18.74
CA THR A 2 -2.98 7.75 17.56
C THR A 2 -3.10 9.25 17.32
N ASP A 3 -3.25 10.05 18.38
CA ASP A 3 -3.44 11.50 18.25
C ASP A 3 -2.18 12.13 17.62
N GLY A 4 -2.37 12.87 16.53
CA GLY A 4 -1.28 13.51 15.78
C GLY A 4 -0.45 12.58 14.89
N TYR A 5 -0.74 11.27 14.85
CA TYR A 5 0.03 10.31 14.06
C TYR A 5 -0.12 10.57 12.56
N SER A 6 1.01 10.49 11.85
CA SER A 6 1.04 10.32 10.40
C SER A 6 0.88 8.86 9.99
N VAL A 7 0.77 8.59 8.69
CA VAL A 7 0.73 7.22 8.16
C VAL A 7 1.99 6.46 8.58
N LEU A 8 3.16 7.08 8.50
CA LEU A 8 4.42 6.44 8.87
C LEU A 8 4.53 6.20 10.39
N ASP A 9 4.01 7.10 11.23
CA ASP A 9 3.97 6.89 12.68
C ASP A 9 3.19 5.61 13.04
N HIS A 10 2.09 5.32 12.33
CA HIS A 10 1.35 4.06 12.50
C HIS A 10 2.20 2.84 12.10
N ILE A 11 2.92 2.91 11.00
CA ILE A 11 3.77 1.80 10.54
C ILE A 11 4.92 1.56 11.51
N GLU A 12 5.60 2.62 11.98
CA GLU A 12 6.65 2.49 12.99
C GLU A 12 6.12 1.88 14.29
N ALA A 13 4.93 2.29 14.73
CA ALA A 13 4.30 1.71 15.92
C ALA A 13 4.06 0.20 15.73
N LEU A 14 3.56 -0.24 14.57
CA LEU A 14 3.39 -1.66 14.28
C LEU A 14 4.74 -2.40 14.25
N GLU A 15 5.73 -1.88 13.52
CA GLU A 15 7.04 -2.52 13.36
C GLU A 15 7.83 -2.62 14.67
N ARG A 16 7.61 -1.73 15.65
CA ARG A 16 8.18 -1.88 17.00
C ARG A 16 7.72 -3.18 17.70
N HIS A 17 6.56 -3.72 17.33
CA HIS A 17 6.01 -4.93 17.92
C HIS A 17 6.34 -6.20 17.12
N VAL A 18 6.40 -6.09 15.79
CA VAL A 18 6.51 -7.26 14.90
C VAL A 18 7.85 -7.35 14.15
N GLY A 19 8.72 -6.35 14.29
CA GLY A 19 9.95 -6.19 13.52
C GLY A 19 9.75 -5.42 12.21
N PRO A 20 10.85 -4.91 11.61
CA PRO A 20 10.78 -4.10 10.40
C PRO A 20 10.55 -4.95 9.14
N GLY A 21 9.93 -4.34 8.12
CA GLY A 21 9.89 -4.88 6.75
C GLY A 21 8.69 -5.78 6.43
N LEU A 22 7.76 -5.98 7.37
CA LEU A 22 6.55 -6.76 7.14
C LEU A 22 5.46 -6.03 6.32
N PHE A 23 5.59 -4.72 6.17
CA PHE A 23 4.64 -3.87 5.44
C PHE A 23 5.27 -3.33 4.16
N PRO A 24 5.40 -4.14 3.10
CA PRO A 24 6.03 -3.73 1.84
C PRO A 24 5.19 -2.73 1.04
N ALA A 25 3.89 -2.66 1.33
CA ALA A 25 2.96 -1.72 0.72
C ALA A 25 2.07 -1.07 1.79
N ILE A 26 1.81 0.22 1.63
CA ILE A 26 0.99 1.03 2.52
C ILE A 26 -0.03 1.77 1.65
N LEU A 27 -1.31 1.71 2.02
CA LEU A 27 -2.38 2.47 1.36
C LEU A 27 -2.89 3.56 2.30
N ALA A 28 -2.68 4.81 1.91
CA ALA A 28 -3.15 6.00 2.61
C ALA A 28 -4.38 6.60 1.91
N ASN A 29 -5.36 7.03 2.69
CA ASN A 29 -6.49 7.78 2.16
C ASN A 29 -6.08 9.23 1.82
N THR A 30 -6.39 9.71 0.62
CA THR A 30 -6.10 11.09 0.21
C THR A 30 -7.22 12.07 0.52
N ASN A 31 -8.42 11.58 0.79
CA ASN A 31 -9.59 12.41 0.99
C ASN A 31 -9.75 12.80 2.46
N GLN A 32 -9.29 14.02 2.79
CA GLN A 32 -9.38 14.60 4.13
C GLN A 32 -10.50 15.65 4.21
N SER A 33 -11.61 15.42 3.52
CA SER A 33 -12.73 16.37 3.43
C SER A 33 -13.99 15.85 4.14
N GLY A 34 -14.83 16.80 4.54
CA GLY A 34 -16.09 16.51 5.24
C GLY A 34 -15.98 16.55 6.77
N PRO A 35 -17.12 16.46 7.46
CA PRO A 35 -17.16 16.56 8.91
C PRO A 35 -16.61 15.30 9.57
N LEU A 36 -15.73 15.50 10.55
CA LEU A 36 -15.30 14.47 11.48
C LEU A 36 -16.02 14.64 12.83
N PRO A 37 -16.32 13.53 13.54
CA PRO A 37 -16.58 13.58 14.97
C PRO A 37 -15.47 14.33 15.71
N GLY A 38 -15.82 15.10 16.76
CA GLY A 38 -14.87 16.01 17.43
C GLY A 38 -13.67 15.35 18.14
N HIS A 39 -13.68 14.02 18.27
CA HIS A 39 -12.57 13.24 18.83
C HIS A 39 -11.68 12.60 17.74
N LEU A 40 -11.98 12.83 16.46
CA LEU A 40 -11.22 12.28 15.34
C LEU A 40 -10.45 13.38 14.62
N GLN A 41 -9.29 13.00 14.10
CA GLN A 41 -8.45 13.84 13.26
C GLN A 41 -8.07 13.06 12.01
N TRP A 42 -7.84 13.78 10.92
CA TRP A 42 -7.29 13.17 9.71
C TRP A 42 -5.87 12.68 9.96
N VAL A 43 -5.60 11.44 9.53
CA VAL A 43 -4.24 10.92 9.52
C VAL A 43 -3.43 11.69 8.48
N ARG A 44 -2.29 12.25 8.90
CA ARG A 44 -1.40 12.98 7.99
C ARG A 44 -0.78 12.02 6.99
N VAL A 45 -0.92 12.33 5.70
CA VAL A 45 -0.26 11.58 4.63
C VAL A 45 1.16 12.12 4.49
N ASP A 46 2.14 11.28 4.77
CA ASP A 46 3.54 11.64 4.63
C ASP A 46 3.94 11.75 3.15
N PRO A 47 4.99 12.52 2.81
CA PRO A 47 5.57 12.50 1.48
C PRO A 47 6.02 11.08 1.09
N PRO A 48 6.07 10.75 -0.22
CA PRO A 48 6.58 9.47 -0.68
C PRO A 48 7.97 9.20 -0.08
N VAL A 49 8.10 8.06 0.61
CA VAL A 49 9.39 7.65 1.18
C VAL A 49 10.22 7.01 0.08
N ASN A 50 11.41 7.55 -0.18
CA ASN A 50 12.38 6.86 -1.02
C ASN A 50 12.89 5.62 -0.28
N GLY A 51 12.55 4.41 -0.74
CA GLY A 51 12.96 3.17 -0.08
C GLY A 51 12.24 1.90 -0.55
N SER A 52 12.35 0.84 0.26
CA SER A 52 11.80 -0.50 -0.01
C SER A 52 10.27 -0.62 0.19
N ARG A 53 9.64 0.37 0.83
CA ARG A 53 8.19 0.39 1.08
C ARG A 53 7.49 1.19 0.01
N ARG A 54 6.45 0.61 -0.58
CA ARG A 54 5.61 1.29 -1.56
C ARG A 54 4.47 1.99 -0.86
N MET A 55 4.50 3.32 -0.82
CA MET A 55 3.36 4.11 -0.35
C MET A 55 2.45 4.47 -1.52
N LEU A 56 1.17 4.18 -1.36
CA LEU A 56 0.11 4.46 -2.32
C LEU A 56 -0.92 5.35 -1.65
N ALA A 57 -1.51 6.23 -2.43
CA ALA A 57 -2.50 7.17 -1.95
C ALA A 57 -3.70 7.17 -2.90
N ALA A 58 -4.90 6.98 -2.36
CA ALA A 58 -6.14 7.00 -3.12
C ALA A 58 -7.30 7.50 -2.25
N ASP A 59 -8.35 8.04 -2.87
CA ASP A 59 -9.59 8.30 -2.14
C ASP A 59 -10.30 6.97 -1.90
N VAL A 60 -10.32 6.55 -0.65
CA VAL A 60 -11.04 5.37 -0.18
C VAL A 60 -12.14 5.74 0.81
N SER A 61 -12.48 7.02 0.93
CA SER A 61 -13.45 7.51 1.92
C SER A 61 -14.89 7.30 1.47
N HIS A 62 -15.76 6.95 2.43
CA HIS A 62 -17.20 6.83 2.23
C HIS A 62 -17.85 8.22 2.15
N ALA A 63 -18.64 8.47 1.11
CA ALA A 63 -19.18 9.80 0.80
C ALA A 63 -20.01 10.43 1.94
N LYS A 64 -20.82 9.62 2.64
CA LYS A 64 -21.67 10.09 3.74
C LYS A 64 -20.98 10.07 5.11
N TYR A 65 -19.97 9.23 5.28
CA TYR A 65 -19.34 8.94 6.57
C TYR A 65 -17.82 8.95 6.36
N PRO A 66 -17.20 10.13 6.19
CA PRO A 66 -15.85 10.25 5.65
C PRO A 66 -14.76 9.67 6.56
N TRP A 67 -15.06 9.40 7.83
CA TRP A 67 -14.21 8.63 8.76
C TRP A 67 -14.26 7.10 8.55
N ARG A 68 -15.03 6.62 7.57
CA ARG A 68 -15.10 5.22 7.17
C ARG A 68 -14.57 5.06 5.76
N HIS A 69 -13.92 3.94 5.51
CA HIS A 69 -13.61 3.55 4.15
C HIS A 69 -14.87 3.08 3.41
N ASP A 70 -14.97 3.45 2.14
CA ASP A 70 -15.85 2.83 1.17
C ASP A 70 -15.24 1.50 0.74
N SER A 71 -15.95 0.40 0.99
CA SER A 71 -15.45 -0.95 0.71
C SER A 71 -15.21 -1.21 -0.77
N ALA A 72 -16.01 -0.61 -1.66
CA ALA A 72 -15.86 -0.80 -3.10
C ALA A 72 -14.63 -0.05 -3.61
N LYS A 73 -14.41 1.20 -3.17
CA LYS A 73 -13.19 1.94 -3.49
C LYS A 73 -11.95 1.22 -2.98
N LEU A 74 -11.96 0.79 -1.71
CA LEU A 74 -10.85 0.06 -1.10
C LEU A 74 -10.54 -1.24 -1.86
N ALA A 75 -11.56 -2.05 -2.15
CA ALA A 75 -11.39 -3.29 -2.90
C ALA A 75 -10.81 -3.05 -4.30
N GLY A 76 -11.26 -2.00 -5.00
CA GLY A 76 -10.75 -1.62 -6.31
C GLY A 76 -9.24 -1.32 -6.28
N VAL A 77 -8.79 -0.53 -5.30
CA VAL A 77 -7.36 -0.21 -5.14
C VAL A 77 -6.54 -1.46 -4.77
N LEU A 78 -7.05 -2.32 -3.89
CA LEU A 78 -6.37 -3.58 -3.53
C LEU A 78 -6.25 -4.54 -4.71
N MET A 79 -7.29 -4.65 -5.54
CA MET A 79 -7.25 -5.48 -6.75
C MET A 79 -6.26 -4.94 -7.79
N GLN A 80 -6.21 -3.61 -7.96
CA GLN A 80 -5.21 -2.98 -8.82
C GLN A 80 -3.79 -3.31 -8.32
N LEU A 81 -3.55 -3.17 -7.01
CA LEU A 81 -2.26 -3.50 -6.41
C LEU A 81 -1.88 -4.96 -6.65
N LEU A 82 -2.79 -5.89 -6.38
CA LEU A 82 -2.56 -7.31 -6.61
C LEU A 82 -2.19 -7.58 -8.07
N SER A 83 -2.93 -7.01 -9.02
CA SER A 83 -2.68 -7.14 -10.45
C SER A 83 -1.29 -6.65 -10.85
N GLU A 84 -0.85 -5.51 -10.31
CA GLU A 84 0.49 -4.98 -10.55
C GLU A 84 1.59 -5.89 -10.00
N TYR A 85 1.40 -6.44 -8.79
CA TYR A 85 2.35 -7.41 -8.20
C TYR A 85 2.42 -8.69 -9.02
N THR A 86 1.28 -9.23 -9.46
CA THR A 86 1.25 -10.45 -10.27
C THR A 86 1.82 -10.22 -11.66
N SER A 87 1.53 -9.08 -12.30
CA SER A 87 2.06 -8.74 -13.62
C SER A 87 3.57 -8.52 -13.58
N THR A 88 4.07 -7.85 -12.54
CA THR A 88 5.51 -7.64 -12.31
C THR A 88 6.23 -8.94 -11.95
N GLY A 89 5.60 -9.81 -11.14
CA GLY A 89 6.12 -11.13 -10.79
C GLY A 89 6.19 -12.09 -11.99
N VAL A 90 5.15 -12.12 -12.82
CA VAL A 90 5.12 -12.90 -14.06
C VAL A 90 6.14 -12.38 -15.08
N ALA A 91 6.31 -11.07 -15.22
CA ALA A 91 7.34 -10.48 -16.08
C ALA A 91 8.77 -10.83 -15.61
N ARG A 92 9.00 -10.86 -14.29
CA ARG A 92 10.28 -11.26 -13.69
C ARG A 92 10.59 -12.75 -13.89
N LEU A 93 9.58 -13.62 -13.80
CA LEU A 93 9.72 -15.06 -14.08
C LEU A 93 10.00 -15.34 -15.57
N ARG A 94 9.47 -14.53 -16.50
CA ARG A 94 9.71 -14.69 -17.94
C ARG A 94 11.12 -14.28 -18.38
N LYS A 95 11.76 -13.32 -17.70
CA LYS A 95 13.18 -12.94 -17.97
C LYS A 95 14.20 -13.95 -17.44
N GLY A 96 13.81 -14.88 -16.57
CA GLY A 96 14.71 -15.87 -15.96
C GLY A 96 14.89 -17.17 -16.77
N ARG A 97 14.14 -17.40 -17.84
CA ARG A 97 14.37 -18.51 -18.78
C ARG A 97 15.03 -17.97 -20.05
N GLY A 98 16.36 -17.86 -20.03
CA GLY A 98 17.13 -17.83 -21.26
C GLY A 98 16.96 -19.16 -22.02
N PRO A 99 17.17 -19.18 -23.35
CA PRO A 99 17.09 -20.42 -24.12
C PRO A 99 18.11 -21.42 -23.56
N LEU A 100 17.64 -22.64 -23.27
CA LEU A 100 18.52 -23.77 -22.96
C LEU A 100 19.19 -24.17 -24.27
N ASN A 101 20.37 -23.60 -24.52
CA ASN A 101 21.24 -24.03 -25.61
C ASN A 101 21.82 -25.39 -25.21
N HIS A 102 21.14 -26.47 -25.59
CA HIS A 102 21.69 -27.82 -25.50
C HIS A 102 22.39 -28.13 -26.83
N GLU A 103 23.66 -27.72 -26.94
CA GLU A 103 24.57 -28.29 -27.94
C GLU A 103 24.99 -29.68 -27.45
N TRP A 104 24.41 -30.71 -28.05
CA TRP A 104 24.93 -32.06 -27.97
C TRP A 104 25.99 -32.19 -29.07
N HIS A 105 27.26 -32.24 -28.66
CA HIS A 105 28.33 -32.73 -29.53
C HIS A 105 28.38 -34.26 -29.39
N GLU A 106 28.15 -34.96 -30.50
CA GLU A 106 28.57 -36.36 -30.71
C GLU A 106 30.06 -36.43 -31.05
#